data_AF-A0A3D1PQN8-F1
#
_entry.id   AF-A0A3D1PQN8-F1
#
_cell.length_a   1.000
_cell.length_b   1.000
_cell.length_c   1.000
_cell.angle_alpha   90.00
_cell.angle_beta   90.00
_cell.angle_gamma   90.00
#
_symmetry.space_group_name_H-M   'P 1'
#
loop_
_entity.id
_entity.type
_entity.pdbx_description
1 polymer ?
#
loop_
_entity_poly.entity_id
_entity_poly.type
_entity_poly.pdbx_seq_one_letter_code
_entity_poly.pdbx_strand_id
1 'polypeptide(L)'
;AVDENFYGERLDVLTLSVPQLGSAVKTNATVYMGHRLAKPAVESVTLHGRYAMTIRFNQAVGRAEDLTCYSIQSEDIWGWHVKVKQAIASADGKSVSLYTEPLYQGTYTIKLNKMTSAMTAANVSDSGTVYRFTVEDWPKDRAFYLARFRLPAIILGGLLVVLAAAALLRGRRERTEEKLAEAEHLLTDAAPVQQSLPRRWITLYLSTRRGIAETRWSAYVESSLIIGSDAAQCDLCLADGRTRPQHAVLEVESSGVTLRPLEGAAVMVNGDPIGGEYRLQNGDTIKIGRTTLRLVL
;
A
#
# COMPACT_ATOMS: atom_id res chain seq x y z
N ALA A 1 69.40 -39.86 5.43
CA ALA A 1 69.07 -39.58 4.03
C ALA A 1 67.88 -40.46 3.68
N VAL A 2 66.74 -39.82 3.33
CA VAL A 2 65.56 -40.38 2.61
C VAL A 2 64.74 -41.44 3.39
N ASP A 3 63.43 -41.34 3.60
CA ASP A 3 62.47 -40.30 3.25
C ASP A 3 61.18 -40.36 4.08
N GLU A 4 60.51 -39.21 4.01
CA GLU A 4 59.12 -38.86 4.29
C GLU A 4 58.12 -40.01 4.47
N ASN A 5 57.30 -39.87 5.51
CA ASN A 5 55.98 -40.46 5.69
C ASN A 5 55.45 -41.22 4.46
N PHE A 6 55.56 -42.54 4.53
CA PHE A 6 54.95 -43.47 3.58
C PHE A 6 53.43 -43.30 3.61
N TYR A 7 52.89 -42.44 2.74
CA TYR A 7 51.47 -42.30 2.52
C TYR A 7 51.04 -43.17 1.34
N GLY A 8 50.28 -44.22 1.63
CA GLY A 8 49.65 -45.09 0.63
C GLY A 8 48.95 -46.30 1.21
N GLU A 9 47.86 -46.74 0.57
CA GLU A 9 47.35 -48.09 0.77
C GLU A 9 48.32 -49.06 0.11
N ARG A 10 49.28 -49.54 0.90
CA ARG A 10 49.95 -50.80 0.61
C ARG A 10 49.13 -51.87 1.32
N LEU A 11 48.54 -52.79 0.55
CA LEU A 11 48.10 -54.07 1.09
C LEU A 11 49.36 -54.82 1.53
N ASP A 12 49.81 -54.60 2.77
CA ASP A 12 50.87 -55.41 3.33
C ASP A 12 50.26 -56.75 3.75
N VAL A 13 50.52 -57.75 2.92
CA VAL A 13 50.17 -59.15 3.15
C VAL A 13 51.23 -59.70 4.11
N LEU A 14 50.91 -59.74 5.39
CA LEU A 14 51.73 -60.45 6.37
C LEU A 14 51.24 -61.90 6.44
N THR A 15 51.99 -62.82 5.81
CA THR A 15 51.73 -64.26 5.93
C THR A 15 52.41 -64.77 7.18
N LEU A 16 51.63 -65.01 8.23
CA LEU A 16 52.14 -65.64 9.45
C LEU A 16 52.07 -67.16 9.31
N SER A 17 53.24 -67.82 9.31
CA SER A 17 53.32 -69.28 9.43
C SER A 17 53.49 -69.63 10.91
N VAL A 18 52.42 -70.09 11.56
CA VAL A 18 52.48 -70.54 12.96
C VAL A 18 52.71 -72.05 12.97
N PRO A 19 53.88 -72.56 13.44
CA PRO A 19 54.07 -74.00 13.59
C PRO A 19 53.23 -74.51 14.79
N GLN A 20 52.29 -75.42 14.54
CA GLN A 20 51.64 -76.18 15.62
C GLN A 20 52.44 -77.45 15.91
N LEU A 21 52.86 -77.62 17.18
CA LEU A 21 53.62 -78.79 17.61
C LEU A 21 52.75 -80.05 17.46
N GLY A 22 53.18 -80.99 16.61
CA GLY A 22 52.53 -82.29 16.41
C GLY A 22 51.65 -82.44 15.16
N SER A 23 51.58 -81.43 14.28
CA SER A 23 50.85 -81.53 13.00
C SER A 23 51.75 -81.13 11.82
N ALA A 24 51.72 -81.90 10.73
CA ALA A 24 52.45 -81.61 9.50
C ALA A 24 51.78 -80.51 8.64
N VAL A 25 50.66 -79.94 9.11
CA VAL A 25 49.89 -78.94 8.39
C VAL A 25 50.38 -77.54 8.76
N LYS A 26 50.99 -76.85 7.79
CA LYS A 26 51.34 -75.43 7.92
C LYS A 26 50.07 -74.60 7.74
N THR A 27 49.59 -73.98 8.82
CA THR A 27 48.46 -73.04 8.75
C THR A 27 48.99 -71.66 8.38
N ASN A 28 48.76 -71.23 7.14
CA ASN A 28 49.09 -69.88 6.70
C ASN A 28 47.85 -69.00 6.90
N ALA A 29 47.98 -67.95 7.72
CA ALA A 29 46.95 -66.92 7.86
C ALA A 29 47.42 -65.64 7.16
N THR A 30 46.62 -65.17 6.20
CA THR A 30 46.84 -63.87 5.55
C THR A 30 46.05 -62.81 6.30
N VAL A 31 46.75 -61.88 6.94
CA VAL A 31 46.13 -60.75 7.63
C VAL A 31 46.23 -59.51 6.74
N TYR A 32 45.08 -58.92 6.41
CA TYR A 32 45.02 -57.67 5.66
C TYR A 32 45.06 -56.49 6.63
N MET A 33 46.18 -55.75 6.65
CA MET A 33 46.29 -54.53 7.44
C MET A 33 45.90 -53.32 6.57
N GLY A 34 44.66 -52.84 6.74
CA GLY A 34 44.20 -51.61 6.09
C GLY A 34 44.67 -50.37 6.87
N HIS A 35 45.54 -49.56 6.28
CA HIS A 35 45.92 -48.27 6.84
C HIS A 35 44.91 -47.20 6.42
N ARG A 36 44.26 -46.54 7.38
CA ARG A 36 43.34 -45.43 7.10
C ARG A 36 44.15 -44.24 6.57
N LEU A 37 43.96 -43.92 5.29
CA LEU A 37 44.60 -42.76 4.67
C LEU A 37 44.19 -41.47 5.39
N ALA A 38 45.17 -40.60 5.63
CA ALA A 38 44.88 -39.23 6.01
C ALA A 38 44.06 -38.57 4.90
N LYS A 39 43.02 -37.83 5.28
CA LYS A 39 42.17 -37.15 4.31
C LYS A 39 42.84 -35.86 3.83
N PRO A 40 42.59 -35.42 2.59
CA PRO A 40 43.09 -34.14 2.10
C PRO A 40 42.60 -32.99 2.97
N ALA A 41 43.54 -32.22 3.52
CA ALA A 41 43.26 -31.08 4.37
C ALA A 41 44.28 -29.96 4.10
N VAL A 42 43.84 -28.71 4.34
CA VAL A 42 44.71 -27.54 4.24
C VAL A 42 45.66 -27.53 5.44
N GLU A 43 46.95 -27.42 5.16
CA GLU A 43 48.02 -27.31 6.16
C GLU A 43 48.32 -25.83 6.45
N SER A 44 48.50 -25.03 5.40
CA SER A 44 48.79 -23.60 5.53
C SER A 44 48.28 -22.80 4.34
N VAL A 45 48.07 -21.50 4.57
CA VAL A 45 47.70 -20.53 3.54
C VAL A 45 48.71 -19.41 3.58
N THR A 46 49.29 -19.10 2.43
CA THR A 46 50.22 -17.99 2.25
C THR A 46 49.61 -16.98 1.30
N LEU A 47 49.76 -15.71 1.64
CA LEU A 47 49.12 -14.60 0.94
C LEU A 47 50.15 -13.93 0.03
N HIS A 48 49.84 -13.83 -1.27
CA HIS A 48 50.72 -13.22 -2.29
C HIS A 48 50.20 -11.89 -2.81
N GLY A 49 49.25 -11.29 -2.09
CA GLY A 49 48.59 -10.05 -2.45
C GLY A 49 47.08 -10.16 -2.32
N ARG A 50 46.39 -9.07 -2.62
CA ARG A 50 44.93 -8.95 -2.45
C ARG A 50 44.11 -9.92 -3.29
N TYR A 51 44.68 -10.44 -4.38
CA TYR A 51 43.97 -11.27 -5.36
C TYR A 51 44.54 -12.68 -5.48
N ALA A 52 45.61 -13.00 -4.75
CA ALA A 52 46.34 -14.24 -4.92
C ALA A 52 46.76 -14.82 -3.57
N MET A 53 46.52 -16.11 -3.39
CA MET A 53 46.98 -16.87 -2.23
C MET A 53 47.47 -18.23 -2.69
N THR A 54 48.43 -18.81 -1.96
CA THR A 54 48.87 -20.18 -2.18
C THR A 54 48.43 -21.02 -0.97
N ILE A 55 47.69 -22.08 -1.25
CA ILE A 55 47.25 -23.06 -0.27
C ILE A 55 48.19 -24.26 -0.34
N ARG A 56 48.70 -24.68 0.81
CA ARG A 56 49.46 -25.91 0.95
C ARG A 56 48.63 -26.97 1.65
N PHE A 57 48.62 -28.18 1.09
CA PHE A 57 47.90 -29.33 1.61
C PHE A 57 48.84 -30.28 2.34
N ASN A 58 48.27 -31.07 3.26
CA ASN A 58 49.00 -32.12 3.99
C ASN A 58 49.50 -33.27 3.08
N GLN A 59 48.97 -33.40 1.87
CA GLN A 59 49.32 -34.41 0.88
C GLN A 59 49.03 -33.90 -0.53
N ALA A 60 49.48 -34.63 -1.56
CA ALA A 60 49.17 -34.29 -2.94
C ALA A 60 47.66 -34.48 -3.22
N VAL A 61 47.03 -33.51 -3.88
CA VAL A 61 45.58 -33.50 -4.14
C VAL A 61 45.26 -33.64 -5.62
N GLY A 62 44.19 -34.36 -5.90
CA GLY A 62 43.56 -34.45 -7.22
C GLY A 62 42.47 -33.39 -7.37
N ARG A 63 42.15 -33.03 -8.62
CA ARG A 63 41.14 -32.00 -8.94
C ARG A 63 41.45 -30.62 -8.35
N ALA A 64 42.73 -30.31 -8.14
CA ALA A 64 43.20 -29.03 -7.61
C ALA A 64 42.79 -27.82 -8.47
N GLU A 65 42.60 -28.03 -9.77
CA GLU A 65 42.21 -26.97 -10.72
C GLU A 65 40.69 -26.71 -10.71
N ASP A 66 39.90 -27.60 -10.10
CA ASP A 66 38.44 -27.46 -10.04
C ASP A 66 38.04 -26.40 -9.01
N LEU A 67 37.55 -25.26 -9.49
CA LEU A 67 37.13 -24.13 -8.66
C LEU A 67 36.04 -24.51 -7.63
N THR A 68 35.18 -25.48 -7.95
CA THR A 68 34.09 -25.93 -7.08
C THR A 68 34.57 -26.61 -5.80
N CYS A 69 35.82 -27.06 -5.78
CA CYS A 69 36.44 -27.71 -4.62
C CYS A 69 36.77 -26.70 -3.50
N TYR A 70 36.78 -25.40 -3.79
CA TYR A 70 37.13 -24.36 -2.85
C TYR A 70 35.90 -23.54 -2.46
N SER A 71 35.61 -23.49 -1.17
CA SER A 71 34.64 -22.55 -0.62
C SER A 71 35.31 -21.64 0.39
N ILE A 72 35.44 -20.36 0.05
CA ILE A 72 36.06 -19.35 0.90
C ILE A 72 34.98 -18.41 1.41
N GLN A 73 34.89 -18.23 2.72
CA GLN A 73 33.88 -17.39 3.36
C GLN A 73 34.52 -16.47 4.40
N SER A 74 34.09 -15.21 4.45
CA SER A 74 34.46 -14.29 5.53
C SER A 74 33.76 -14.69 6.82
N GLU A 75 34.50 -14.66 7.93
CA GLU A 75 33.96 -14.83 9.28
C GLU A 75 33.54 -13.46 9.84
N ASP A 76 32.64 -12.80 9.13
CA ASP A 76 32.00 -11.57 9.56
C ASP A 76 30.47 -11.74 9.59
N ILE A 77 29.76 -10.73 10.10
CA ILE A 77 28.31 -10.79 10.29
C ILE A 77 27.49 -11.06 9.01
N TRP A 78 28.11 -11.07 7.82
CA TRP A 78 27.41 -11.43 6.59
C TRP A 78 27.93 -12.66 5.86
N GLY A 79 28.97 -13.34 6.35
CA GLY A 79 29.41 -14.62 5.79
C GLY A 79 29.74 -14.57 4.29
N TRP A 80 30.37 -13.50 3.81
CA TRP A 80 30.54 -13.24 2.38
C TRP A 80 31.38 -14.31 1.71
N HIS A 81 30.86 -14.85 0.59
CA HIS A 81 31.57 -15.86 -0.19
C HIS A 81 32.54 -15.19 -1.17
N VAL A 82 33.82 -15.49 -1.05
CA VAL A 82 34.86 -14.99 -1.95
C VAL A 82 34.96 -15.93 -3.15
N LYS A 83 34.66 -15.43 -4.35
CA LYS A 83 34.74 -16.24 -5.56
C LYS A 83 36.19 -16.51 -5.95
N VAL A 84 36.49 -17.78 -6.23
CA VAL A 84 37.75 -18.20 -6.84
C VAL A 84 37.61 -18.09 -8.35
N LYS A 85 38.50 -17.33 -9.00
CA LYS A 85 38.51 -17.09 -10.44
C LYS A 85 39.36 -18.12 -11.18
N GLN A 86 40.47 -18.52 -10.57
CA GLN A 86 41.42 -19.47 -11.17
C GLN A 86 42.14 -20.23 -10.05
N ALA A 87 42.45 -21.50 -10.31
CA ALA A 87 43.28 -22.34 -9.46
C ALA A 87 44.37 -22.97 -10.33
N ILE A 88 45.62 -22.87 -9.89
CA ILE A 88 46.78 -23.45 -10.60
C ILE A 88 47.48 -24.39 -9.62
N ALA A 89 47.50 -25.67 -9.95
CA ALA A 89 48.25 -26.65 -9.18
C ALA A 89 49.75 -26.52 -9.45
N SER A 90 50.55 -26.57 -8.39
CA SER A 90 52.00 -26.65 -8.48
C SER A 90 52.42 -28.07 -8.93
N ALA A 91 53.62 -28.18 -9.51
CA ALA A 91 54.18 -29.46 -9.95
C ALA A 91 54.37 -30.47 -8.81
N ASP A 92 54.45 -29.98 -7.56
CA ASP A 92 54.53 -30.81 -6.35
C ASP A 92 53.20 -31.51 -6.00
N GLY A 93 52.08 -31.11 -6.62
CA GLY A 93 50.72 -31.57 -6.32
C GLY A 93 50.21 -31.23 -4.91
N LYS A 94 51.05 -30.63 -4.05
CA LYS A 94 50.77 -30.31 -2.64
C LYS A 94 50.42 -28.83 -2.46
N SER A 95 50.80 -27.97 -3.41
CA SER A 95 50.55 -26.54 -3.36
C SER A 95 49.64 -26.09 -4.50
N VAL A 96 48.70 -25.19 -4.22
CA VAL A 96 47.78 -24.64 -5.23
C VAL A 96 47.71 -23.12 -5.09
N SER A 97 48.05 -22.41 -6.17
CA SER A 97 47.89 -20.96 -6.24
C SER A 97 46.47 -20.63 -6.71
N LEU A 98 45.73 -19.96 -5.84
CA LEU A 98 44.37 -19.49 -6.10
C LEU A 98 44.37 -18.00 -6.40
N TYR A 99 43.69 -17.63 -7.49
CA TYR A 99 43.35 -16.26 -7.80
C TYR A 99 41.88 -16.02 -7.46
N THR A 100 41.61 -15.05 -6.59
CA THR A 100 40.28 -14.80 -6.04
C THR A 100 39.80 -13.39 -6.32
N GLU A 101 38.53 -13.13 -5.99
CA GLU A 101 38.07 -11.79 -5.68
C GLU A 101 38.91 -11.14 -4.55
N PRO A 102 38.93 -9.79 -4.46
CA PRO A 102 39.80 -9.10 -3.53
C PRO A 102 39.54 -9.53 -2.08
N LEU A 103 40.59 -9.96 -1.41
CA LEU A 103 40.61 -10.23 0.02
C LEU A 103 40.78 -8.91 0.77
N TYR A 104 40.02 -8.74 1.83
CA TYR A 104 40.09 -7.56 2.70
C TYR A 104 40.42 -7.97 4.12
N GLN A 105 40.86 -7.00 4.91
CA GLN A 105 41.17 -7.18 6.32
C GLN A 105 40.01 -7.86 7.06
N GLY A 106 40.32 -9.00 7.67
CA GLY A 106 39.35 -9.85 8.35
C GLY A 106 39.78 -11.31 8.42
N THR A 107 38.96 -12.10 9.10
CA THR A 107 39.14 -13.53 9.23
C THR A 107 38.34 -14.25 8.15
N TYR A 108 38.94 -15.27 7.54
CA TYR A 108 38.31 -16.09 6.52
C TYR A 108 38.44 -17.56 6.87
N THR A 109 37.52 -18.32 6.31
CA THR A 109 37.46 -19.77 6.42
C THR A 109 37.50 -20.38 5.03
N ILE A 110 38.33 -21.39 4.86
CA ILE A 110 38.40 -22.21 3.65
C ILE A 110 37.84 -23.58 3.98
N LYS A 111 36.90 -24.01 3.16
CA LYS A 111 36.25 -25.30 3.24
C LYS A 111 36.45 -26.06 1.93
N LEU A 112 36.89 -27.30 2.04
CA LEU A 112 37.13 -28.16 0.89
C LEU A 112 35.88 -28.96 0.54
N ASN A 113 35.46 -28.88 -0.72
CA ASN A 113 34.29 -29.59 -1.24
C ASN A 113 34.73 -30.80 -2.06
N LYS A 114 34.70 -31.98 -1.43
CA LYS A 114 35.00 -33.26 -2.06
C LYS A 114 36.36 -33.29 -2.81
N MET A 115 37.38 -32.68 -2.24
CA MET A 115 38.73 -32.67 -2.80
C MET A 115 39.31 -34.07 -2.70
N THR A 116 39.77 -34.64 -3.81
CA THR A 116 40.32 -36.01 -3.84
C THR A 116 41.81 -36.00 -3.54
N SER A 117 42.36 -37.09 -3.01
CA SER A 117 43.81 -37.30 -3.01
C SER A 117 44.32 -37.54 -4.43
N ALA A 118 45.55 -37.13 -4.73
CA ALA A 118 46.20 -37.46 -6.01
C ALA A 118 46.47 -38.97 -6.15
N MET A 119 46.59 -39.68 -5.02
CA MET A 119 46.90 -41.10 -5.00
C MET A 119 45.68 -41.98 -5.27
N THR A 120 44.54 -41.68 -4.65
CA THR A 120 43.31 -42.47 -4.76
C THR A 120 42.09 -41.56 -4.78
N ALA A 121 41.29 -41.63 -5.85
CA ALA A 121 40.07 -40.82 -6.01
C ALA A 121 38.98 -41.13 -4.95
N ALA A 122 39.03 -42.31 -4.32
CA ALA A 122 38.14 -42.69 -3.22
C ALA A 122 38.48 -41.99 -1.89
N ASN A 123 39.72 -41.49 -1.72
CA ASN A 123 40.09 -40.72 -0.54
C ASN A 123 39.73 -39.25 -0.75
N VAL A 124 38.68 -38.80 -0.05
CA VAL A 124 38.06 -37.49 -0.24
C VAL A 124 38.15 -36.66 1.04
N SER A 125 38.34 -35.35 0.88
CA SER A 125 38.38 -34.37 1.98
C SER A 125 37.10 -34.40 2.81
N ASP A 126 37.24 -34.12 4.10
CA ASP A 126 36.10 -34.03 4.99
C ASP A 126 35.31 -32.75 4.76
N SER A 127 34.01 -32.91 4.49
CA SER A 127 33.06 -31.81 4.28
C SER A 127 32.83 -30.96 5.53
N GLY A 128 33.35 -31.34 6.69
CA GLY A 128 33.26 -30.58 7.95
C GLY A 128 34.55 -29.83 8.31
N THR A 129 35.66 -30.14 7.67
CA THR A 129 36.96 -29.53 8.01
C THR A 129 37.06 -28.12 7.44
N VAL A 130 37.35 -27.16 8.31
CA VAL A 130 37.45 -25.75 7.97
C VAL A 130 38.81 -25.24 8.42
N TYR A 131 39.55 -24.61 7.51
CA TYR A 131 40.80 -23.95 7.82
C TYR A 131 40.57 -22.46 7.96
N ARG A 132 41.03 -21.87 9.07
CA ARG A 132 40.88 -20.45 9.37
C ARG A 132 42.19 -19.71 9.10
N PHE A 133 42.11 -18.59 8.39
CA PHE A 133 43.25 -17.70 8.17
C PHE A 133 42.82 -16.24 8.32
N THR A 134 43.75 -15.38 8.71
CA THR A 134 43.53 -13.95 8.90
C THR A 134 44.25 -13.15 7.82
N VAL A 135 43.63 -12.05 7.45
CA VAL A 135 44.16 -11.06 6.50
C VAL A 135 44.29 -9.74 7.24
N GLU A 136 45.50 -9.20 7.33
CA GLU A 136 45.78 -7.97 8.08
C GLU A 136 46.07 -6.77 7.16
N ASP A 137 46.77 -6.99 6.05
CA ASP A 137 47.43 -5.92 5.28
C ASP A 137 46.52 -5.08 4.38
N TRP A 138 45.29 -5.51 4.07
CA TRP A 138 44.46 -4.90 3.03
C TRP A 138 43.18 -4.25 3.58
N PRO A 139 43.17 -2.96 3.91
CA PRO A 139 42.00 -2.30 4.48
C PRO A 139 40.80 -2.29 3.52
N LYS A 140 39.61 -2.18 4.10
CA LYS A 140 38.33 -2.13 3.36
C LYS A 140 38.22 -0.81 2.60
N ASP A 141 38.16 -0.88 1.27
CA ASP A 141 38.07 0.28 0.40
C ASP A 141 36.63 0.56 -0.07
N ARG A 142 36.43 1.64 -0.83
CA ARG A 142 35.11 1.96 -1.42
C ARG A 142 34.53 0.82 -2.27
N ALA A 143 35.39 0.04 -2.94
CA ALA A 143 34.95 -1.05 -3.81
C ALA A 143 34.36 -2.21 -2.97
N PHE A 144 34.92 -2.48 -1.79
CA PHE A 144 34.33 -3.40 -0.81
C PHE A 144 32.89 -3.01 -0.47
N TYR A 145 32.67 -1.75 -0.07
CA TYR A 145 31.36 -1.29 0.35
C TYR A 145 30.38 -1.24 -0.81
N LEU A 146 30.80 -0.78 -2.00
CA LEU A 146 29.94 -0.78 -3.18
C LEU A 146 29.52 -2.20 -3.58
N ALA A 147 30.44 -3.16 -3.59
CA ALA A 147 30.12 -4.55 -3.91
C ALA A 147 29.09 -5.14 -2.94
N ARG A 148 29.23 -4.83 -1.64
CA ARG A 148 28.40 -5.40 -0.56
C ARG A 148 27.06 -4.68 -0.37
N PHE A 149 27.04 -3.36 -0.46
CA PHE A 149 25.87 -2.53 -0.11
C PHE A 149 25.07 -2.03 -1.32
N ARG A 150 25.50 -2.29 -2.57
CA ARG A 150 24.74 -1.86 -3.77
C ARG A 150 23.30 -2.37 -3.79
N LEU A 151 23.07 -3.66 -3.48
CA LEU A 151 21.74 -4.25 -3.54
C LEU A 151 20.83 -3.70 -2.44
N PRO A 152 21.25 -3.69 -1.15
CA PRO A 152 20.50 -3.00 -0.10
C PRO A 152 20.21 -1.53 -0.41
N ALA A 153 21.18 -0.79 -0.97
CA ALA A 153 21.01 0.61 -1.32
C ALA A 153 19.98 0.81 -2.44
N ILE A 154 19.98 -0.05 -3.47
CA ILE A 154 18.99 -0.02 -4.55
C ILE A 154 17.59 -0.33 -4.02
N ILE A 155 17.46 -1.32 -3.13
CA ILE A 155 16.17 -1.68 -2.52
C ILE A 155 15.63 -0.51 -1.69
N LEU A 156 16.48 0.10 -0.86
CA LEU A 156 16.12 1.25 -0.05
C LEU A 156 15.72 2.46 -0.93
N GLY A 157 16.49 2.74 -1.98
CA GLY A 157 16.18 3.79 -2.94
C GLY A 157 14.86 3.54 -3.67
N GLY A 158 14.60 2.30 -4.10
CA GLY A 158 13.35 1.90 -4.72
C GLY A 158 12.15 2.08 -3.78
N LEU A 159 12.30 1.68 -2.51
CA LEU A 159 11.26 1.87 -1.48
C LEU A 159 10.95 3.36 -1.29
N LEU A 160 11.97 4.22 -1.19
CA LEU A 160 11.79 5.67 -1.06
C LEU A 160 11.06 6.26 -2.27
N VAL A 161 11.39 5.83 -3.49
CA VAL A 161 10.70 6.28 -4.71
C VAL A 161 9.24 5.85 -4.70
N VAL A 162 8.93 4.62 -4.30
CA VAL A 162 7.54 4.14 -4.18
C VAL A 162 6.76 4.96 -3.15
N LEU A 163 7.36 5.25 -1.99
CA LEU A 163 6.73 6.08 -0.95
C LEU A 163 6.50 7.50 -1.44
N ALA A 164 7.47 8.11 -2.11
CA ALA A 164 7.33 9.45 -2.70
C ALA A 164 6.23 9.48 -3.78
N ALA A 165 6.19 8.49 -4.66
CA ALA A 165 5.15 8.36 -5.67
C ALA A 165 3.76 8.17 -5.04
N ALA A 166 3.65 7.34 -3.99
CA ALA A 166 2.40 7.15 -3.27
C ALA A 166 1.92 8.44 -2.58
N ALA A 167 2.82 9.21 -1.98
CA ALA A 167 2.49 10.51 -1.39
C ALA A 167 2.02 11.53 -2.45
N LEU A 168 2.70 11.60 -3.59
CA LEU A 168 2.30 12.46 -4.71
C LEU A 168 0.95 12.06 -5.31
N LEU A 169 0.67 10.75 -5.43
CA LEU A 169 -0.61 10.25 -5.92
C LEU A 169 -1.75 10.55 -4.94
N ARG A 170 -1.52 10.45 -3.62
CA ARG A 170 -2.51 10.89 -2.62
C ARG A 170 -2.83 12.37 -2.75
N GLY A 171 -1.80 13.22 -2.80
CA GLY A 171 -2.00 14.66 -2.97
C GLY A 171 -2.66 15.04 -4.30
N ARG A 172 -2.50 14.25 -5.36
CA ARG A 172 -3.25 14.44 -6.63
C ARG A 172 -4.72 14.04 -6.52
N ARG A 173 -5.03 12.97 -5.79
CA ARG A 173 -6.41 12.52 -5.56
C ARG A 173 -7.19 13.55 -4.75
N GLU A 174 -6.60 14.07 -3.68
CA GLU A 174 -7.18 15.14 -2.87
C GLU A 174 -7.52 16.37 -3.72
N ARG A 175 -6.61 16.81 -4.59
CA ARG A 175 -6.88 17.94 -5.52
C ARG A 175 -7.95 17.65 -6.58
N THR A 176 -8.13 16.40 -6.99
CA THR A 176 -9.21 16.05 -7.93
C THR A 176 -10.56 16.02 -7.24
N GLU A 177 -10.61 15.61 -5.98
CA GLU A 177 -11.81 15.63 -5.14
C GLU A 177 -12.22 17.07 -4.81
N GLU A 178 -11.26 17.95 -4.48
CA GLU A 178 -11.51 19.38 -4.29
C GLU A 178 -12.10 20.03 -5.56
N LYS A 179 -11.52 19.76 -6.74
CA LYS A 179 -12.03 20.31 -8.01
C LYS A 179 -13.40 19.79 -8.39
N LEU A 180 -13.72 18.54 -8.04
CA LEU A 180 -15.03 17.96 -8.28
C LEU A 180 -16.07 18.59 -7.34
N ALA A 181 -15.72 18.80 -6.07
CA ALA A 181 -16.57 19.53 -5.12
C ALA A 181 -16.79 21.00 -5.52
N GLU A 182 -15.76 21.69 -6.02
CA GLU A 182 -15.89 23.05 -6.57
C GLU A 182 -16.82 23.07 -7.80
N ALA A 183 -16.69 22.10 -8.71
CA ALA A 183 -17.55 21.99 -9.87
C ALA A 183 -19.02 21.68 -9.49
N GLU A 184 -19.24 20.81 -8.52
CA GLU A 184 -20.58 20.52 -7.99
C GLU A 184 -21.21 21.75 -7.33
N HIS A 185 -20.43 22.53 -6.57
CA HIS A 185 -20.91 23.77 -5.97
C HIS A 185 -21.33 24.79 -7.03
N LEU A 186 -20.50 25.00 -8.07
CA LEU A 186 -20.81 25.91 -9.17
C LEU A 186 -22.04 25.48 -10.00
N LEU A 187 -22.25 24.16 -10.16
CA LEU A 187 -23.45 23.63 -10.83
C LEU A 187 -24.70 23.78 -9.97
N THR A 188 -24.57 23.71 -8.65
CA THR A 188 -25.67 23.94 -7.70
C THR A 188 -26.12 25.41 -7.72
N ASP A 189 -25.19 26.34 -7.83
CA ASP A 189 -25.48 27.79 -7.98
C ASP A 189 -26.03 28.15 -9.38
N ALA A 190 -25.86 27.28 -10.37
CA ALA A 190 -26.33 27.47 -11.75
C ALA A 190 -27.72 26.86 -12.03
N ALA A 191 -28.39 26.27 -11.03
CA ALA A 191 -29.79 25.92 -11.14
C ALA A 191 -30.63 27.19 -11.40
N PRO A 192 -31.66 27.16 -12.27
CA PRO A 192 -32.41 28.37 -12.60
C PRO A 192 -33.02 28.92 -11.32
N VAL A 193 -32.74 30.19 -11.03
CA VAL A 193 -33.37 30.98 -9.97
C VAL A 193 -34.86 30.65 -9.98
N GLN A 194 -35.31 29.84 -9.01
CA GLN A 194 -36.72 29.76 -8.67
C GLN A 194 -37.12 31.20 -8.35
N GLN A 195 -37.77 31.86 -9.30
CA GLN A 195 -38.38 33.16 -9.07
C GLN A 195 -39.32 32.97 -7.89
N SER A 196 -38.90 33.46 -6.73
CA SER A 196 -39.69 33.40 -5.51
C SER A 196 -41.01 34.09 -5.82
N LEU A 197 -42.10 33.31 -5.88
CA LEU A 197 -43.44 33.88 -6.00
C LEU A 197 -43.61 34.91 -4.88
N PRO A 198 -44.20 36.09 -5.14
CA PRO A 198 -44.42 37.08 -4.10
C PRO A 198 -45.23 36.46 -2.96
N ARG A 199 -44.68 36.53 -1.74
CA ARG A 199 -45.29 36.02 -0.52
C ARG A 199 -45.58 37.19 0.41
N ARG A 200 -46.82 37.29 0.90
CA ARG A 200 -47.19 38.27 1.93
C ARG A 200 -48.01 37.60 3.02
N TRP A 201 -47.77 38.02 4.26
CA TRP A 201 -48.60 37.66 5.39
C TRP A 201 -49.87 38.50 5.35
N ILE A 202 -51.03 37.86 5.29
CA ILE A 202 -52.31 38.58 5.22
C ILE A 202 -53.14 38.18 6.45
N THR A 203 -53.67 39.17 7.17
CA THR A 203 -54.64 38.95 8.24
C THR A 203 -55.99 39.56 7.85
N LEU A 204 -57.04 38.75 7.91
CA LEU A 204 -58.43 39.15 7.65
C LEU A 204 -59.25 39.02 8.93
N TYR A 205 -59.96 40.08 9.29
CA TYR A 205 -60.96 40.06 10.36
C TYR A 205 -62.35 39.93 9.74
N LEU A 206 -63.00 38.80 9.99
CA LEU A 206 -64.31 38.46 9.46
C LEU A 206 -65.40 38.84 10.47
N SER A 207 -66.35 39.68 10.06
CA SER A 207 -67.57 39.96 10.81
C SER A 207 -68.80 39.56 10.00
N THR A 208 -69.76 38.91 10.66
CA THR A 208 -71.03 38.51 10.04
C THR A 208 -72.18 39.22 10.76
N ARG A 209 -73.26 39.56 10.06
CA ARG A 209 -74.43 40.23 10.69
C ARG A 209 -75.10 39.45 11.82
N ARG A 210 -74.82 38.14 11.97
CA ARG A 210 -75.42 37.27 13.00
C ARG A 210 -74.48 36.99 14.17
N GLY A 211 -73.20 37.33 14.07
CA GLY A 211 -72.19 37.10 15.11
C GLY A 211 -71.68 38.40 15.70
N ILE A 212 -71.57 38.45 17.04
CA ILE A 212 -71.00 39.59 17.76
C ILE A 212 -69.45 39.50 17.78
N ALA A 213 -68.89 38.31 17.55
CA ALA A 213 -67.46 38.06 17.56
C ALA A 213 -66.86 38.16 16.15
N GLU A 214 -65.78 38.94 16.02
CA GLU A 214 -64.92 38.92 14.83
C GLU A 214 -64.07 37.64 14.82
N THR A 215 -64.07 36.92 13.70
CA THR A 215 -63.19 35.76 13.50
C THR A 215 -61.92 36.22 12.79
N ARG A 216 -60.75 35.86 13.30
CA ARG A 216 -59.47 36.20 12.66
C ARG A 216 -58.99 35.06 11.78
N TRP A 217 -58.69 35.35 10.52
CA TRP A 217 -57.99 34.45 9.60
C TRP A 217 -56.62 35.06 9.28
N SER A 218 -55.56 34.28 9.33
CA SER A 218 -54.22 34.74 8.97
C SER A 218 -53.42 33.62 8.33
N ALA A 219 -52.85 33.87 7.16
CA ALA A 219 -52.00 32.91 6.47
C ALA A 219 -50.90 33.62 5.65
N TYR A 220 -49.85 32.87 5.34
CA TYR A 220 -48.90 33.23 4.29
C TYR A 220 -49.55 32.90 2.95
N VAL A 221 -49.85 33.93 2.15
CA VAL A 221 -50.43 33.73 0.81
C VAL A 221 -49.31 33.79 -0.22
N GLU A 222 -49.15 32.70 -0.97
CA GLU A 222 -48.20 32.58 -2.06
C GLU A 222 -48.93 32.82 -3.39
N SER A 223 -48.63 33.94 -4.06
CA SER A 223 -49.23 34.38 -5.34
C SER A 223 -50.72 34.75 -5.33
N SER A 224 -51.64 33.91 -4.82
CA SER A 224 -53.08 34.22 -4.82
C SER A 224 -53.86 33.48 -3.75
N LEU A 225 -55.02 34.03 -3.36
CA LEU A 225 -55.97 33.50 -2.38
C LEU A 225 -57.40 33.58 -2.94
N ILE A 226 -58.09 32.44 -3.02
CA ILE A 226 -59.47 32.37 -3.52
C ILE A 226 -60.45 32.38 -2.35
N ILE A 227 -61.45 33.26 -2.41
CA ILE A 227 -62.52 33.42 -1.43
C ILE A 227 -63.85 32.98 -2.04
N GLY A 228 -64.59 32.11 -1.36
CA GLY A 228 -65.89 31.63 -1.83
C GLY A 228 -66.61 30.77 -0.80
N SER A 229 -67.73 30.15 -1.18
CA SER A 229 -68.51 29.27 -0.31
C SER A 229 -68.12 27.80 -0.41
N ASP A 230 -67.32 27.41 -1.40
CA ASP A 230 -66.89 26.02 -1.61
C ASP A 230 -65.52 25.76 -0.98
N ALA A 231 -65.49 24.97 0.09
CA ALA A 231 -64.26 24.60 0.80
C ALA A 231 -63.32 23.71 -0.02
N ALA A 232 -63.80 23.05 -1.09
CA ALA A 232 -62.95 22.21 -1.93
C ALA A 232 -62.17 23.00 -2.98
N GLN A 233 -62.53 24.26 -3.22
CA GLN A 233 -61.98 25.09 -4.30
C GLN A 233 -61.47 26.46 -3.83
N CYS A 234 -61.79 26.88 -2.60
CA CYS A 234 -61.39 28.17 -2.04
C CYS A 234 -60.49 27.99 -0.82
N ASP A 235 -59.43 28.80 -0.71
CA ASP A 235 -58.58 28.76 0.48
C ASP A 235 -59.21 29.50 1.68
N LEU A 236 -60.12 30.45 1.43
CA LEU A 236 -60.99 31.04 2.45
C LEU A 236 -62.47 30.74 2.16
N CYS A 237 -63.02 29.81 2.93
CA CYS A 237 -64.43 29.44 2.85
C CYS A 237 -65.31 30.35 3.73
N LEU A 238 -66.30 31.00 3.11
CA LEU A 238 -67.31 31.83 3.77
C LEU A 238 -68.65 31.11 3.78
N ALA A 239 -69.16 30.78 4.97
CA ALA A 239 -70.47 30.17 5.18
C ALA A 239 -71.62 31.19 5.02
N ASP A 240 -71.78 31.75 3.81
CA ASP A 240 -72.88 32.67 3.48
C ASP A 240 -73.57 32.25 2.17
N GLY A 241 -74.89 32.11 2.21
CA GLY A 241 -75.71 31.70 1.06
C GLY A 241 -75.84 32.75 -0.04
N ARG A 242 -75.25 33.94 0.13
CA ARG A 242 -75.09 34.95 -0.95
C ARG A 242 -73.71 34.96 -1.58
N THR A 243 -72.77 34.18 -1.03
CA THR A 243 -71.44 33.99 -1.60
C THR A 243 -71.51 32.90 -2.67
N ARG A 244 -70.72 33.06 -3.74
CA ARG A 244 -70.65 32.08 -4.83
C ARG A 244 -69.61 31.01 -4.47
N PRO A 245 -69.65 29.82 -5.11
CA PRO A 245 -68.64 28.78 -4.90
C PRO A 245 -67.21 29.30 -4.98
N GLN A 246 -66.91 30.12 -5.99
CA GLN A 246 -65.75 31.02 -6.06
C GLN A 246 -66.27 32.45 -6.26
N HIS A 247 -65.92 33.38 -5.37
CA HIS A 247 -66.52 34.71 -5.34
C HIS A 247 -65.52 35.82 -5.67
N ALA A 248 -64.32 35.77 -5.11
CA ALA A 248 -63.27 36.74 -5.39
C ALA A 248 -61.89 36.11 -5.24
N VAL A 249 -60.91 36.65 -5.96
CA VAL A 249 -59.51 36.27 -5.84
C VAL A 249 -58.71 37.47 -5.34
N LEU A 250 -57.89 37.23 -4.33
CA LEU A 250 -56.86 38.14 -3.85
C LEU A 250 -55.54 37.75 -4.48
N GLU A 251 -54.97 38.59 -5.33
CA GLU A 251 -53.66 38.35 -5.94
C GLU A 251 -52.60 39.13 -5.17
N VAL A 252 -51.54 38.42 -4.79
CA VAL A 252 -50.41 38.96 -4.05
C VAL A 252 -49.30 39.23 -5.03
N GLU A 253 -48.95 40.50 -5.16
CA GLU A 253 -47.85 40.95 -6.00
C GLU A 253 -46.71 41.49 -5.15
N SER A 254 -45.53 41.64 -5.75
CA SER A 254 -44.37 42.26 -5.09
C SER A 254 -44.69 43.67 -4.58
N SER A 255 -45.56 44.40 -5.29
CA SER A 255 -45.92 45.78 -5.00
C SER A 255 -47.12 45.94 -4.03
N GLY A 256 -47.88 44.87 -3.69
CA GLY A 256 -49.11 44.96 -2.88
C GLY A 256 -50.13 43.86 -3.16
N VAL A 257 -51.39 44.04 -2.75
CA VAL A 257 -52.46 43.03 -2.87
C VAL A 257 -53.62 43.60 -3.69
N THR A 258 -54.04 42.90 -4.75
CA THR A 258 -55.23 43.26 -5.54
C THR A 258 -56.38 42.30 -5.27
N LEU A 259 -57.61 42.80 -5.37
CA LEU A 259 -58.84 42.05 -5.25
C LEU A 259 -59.59 42.09 -6.57
N ARG A 260 -59.94 40.92 -7.09
CA ARG A 260 -60.69 40.78 -8.32
C ARG A 260 -61.96 39.95 -8.07
N PRO A 261 -63.16 40.50 -8.33
CA PRO A 261 -64.39 39.70 -8.31
C PRO A 261 -64.37 38.70 -9.47
N LEU A 262 -64.81 37.47 -9.20
CA LEU A 262 -64.99 36.47 -10.26
C LEU A 262 -66.33 36.69 -10.98
N GLU A 263 -66.49 36.13 -12.18
CA GLU A 263 -67.61 36.46 -13.08
C GLU A 263 -68.99 36.39 -12.39
N GLY A 264 -69.69 37.53 -12.39
CA GLY A 264 -71.03 37.69 -11.80
C GLY A 264 -71.07 37.74 -10.26
N ALA A 265 -69.92 37.77 -9.57
CA ALA A 265 -69.84 38.00 -8.14
C ALA A 265 -69.90 39.50 -7.81
N ALA A 266 -70.65 39.85 -6.76
CA ALA A 266 -70.78 41.23 -6.31
C ALA A 266 -69.92 41.45 -5.06
N VAL A 267 -68.85 42.23 -5.23
CA VAL A 267 -67.92 42.60 -4.16
C VAL A 267 -67.97 44.10 -3.95
N MET A 268 -67.99 44.55 -2.70
CA MET A 268 -67.89 45.97 -2.38
C MET A 268 -66.62 46.22 -1.57
N VAL A 269 -65.91 47.30 -1.85
CA VAL A 269 -64.75 47.73 -1.06
C VAL A 269 -65.03 49.13 -0.53
N ASN A 270 -64.90 49.32 0.79
CA ASN A 270 -65.18 50.57 1.49
C ASN A 270 -66.57 51.18 1.22
N GLY A 271 -67.54 50.36 0.80
CA GLY A 271 -68.91 50.78 0.49
C GLY A 271 -69.22 50.89 -1.01
N ASP A 272 -68.20 50.88 -1.88
CA ASP A 272 -68.37 51.01 -3.33
C ASP A 272 -68.32 49.65 -4.02
N PRO A 273 -69.23 49.34 -4.96
CA PRO A 273 -69.19 48.10 -5.72
C PRO A 273 -68.04 48.12 -6.72
N ILE A 274 -67.21 47.07 -6.72
CA ILE A 274 -66.12 46.91 -7.69
C ILE A 274 -66.56 45.96 -8.81
N GLY A 275 -66.33 46.36 -10.06
CA GLY A 275 -66.61 45.54 -11.25
C GLY A 275 -65.38 44.89 -11.87
N GLY A 276 -64.19 45.21 -11.36
CA GLY A 276 -62.90 44.75 -11.87
C GLY A 276 -61.85 44.72 -10.76
N GLU A 277 -60.57 44.71 -11.15
CA GLU A 277 -59.46 44.68 -10.21
C GLU A 277 -59.38 45.94 -9.35
N TYR A 278 -59.25 45.76 -8.04
CA TYR A 278 -59.13 46.84 -7.06
C TYR A 278 -57.89 46.64 -6.20
N ARG A 279 -57.04 47.66 -6.08
CA ARG A 279 -55.83 47.62 -5.25
C ARG A 279 -56.16 47.86 -3.79
N LEU A 280 -55.95 46.86 -2.94
CA LEU A 280 -56.26 46.95 -1.52
C LEU A 280 -55.14 47.61 -0.72
N GLN A 281 -55.55 48.39 0.28
CA GLN A 281 -54.69 49.02 1.27
C GLN A 281 -54.94 48.44 2.68
N ASN A 282 -53.97 48.63 3.57
CA ASN A 282 -54.11 48.22 4.96
C ASN A 282 -55.28 48.95 5.62
N GLY A 283 -56.23 48.20 6.20
CA GLY A 283 -57.43 48.73 6.81
C GLY A 283 -58.68 48.75 5.92
N ASP A 284 -58.56 48.38 4.64
CA ASP A 284 -59.70 48.31 3.73
C ASP A 284 -60.75 47.31 4.19
N THR A 285 -62.02 47.67 3.96
CA THR A 285 -63.18 46.87 4.34
C THR A 285 -63.85 46.31 3.09
N ILE A 286 -63.76 44.99 2.91
CA ILE A 286 -64.30 44.25 1.78
C ILE A 286 -65.61 43.60 2.23
N LYS A 287 -66.66 43.72 1.43
CA LYS A 287 -67.95 43.10 1.70
C LYS A 287 -68.29 42.09 0.62
N ILE A 288 -68.46 40.84 1.04
CA ILE A 288 -68.81 39.70 0.20
C ILE A 288 -70.11 39.12 0.74
N GLY A 289 -71.19 39.25 -0.03
CA GLY A 289 -72.53 38.86 0.42
C GLY A 289 -72.97 39.61 1.68
N ARG A 290 -73.03 38.91 2.81
CA ARG A 290 -73.39 39.40 4.15
C ARG A 290 -72.19 39.44 5.11
N THR A 291 -71.04 38.97 4.66
CA THR A 291 -69.79 38.96 5.43
C THR A 291 -68.97 40.19 5.10
N THR A 292 -68.44 40.83 6.14
CA THR A 292 -67.52 41.96 6.01
C THR A 292 -66.15 41.49 6.47
N LEU A 293 -65.14 41.68 5.61
CA LEU A 293 -63.75 41.33 5.83
C LEU A 293 -62.96 42.65 5.98
N ARG A 294 -62.24 42.81 7.08
CA ARG A 294 -61.27 43.92 7.21
C ARG A 294 -59.87 43.38 6.98
N LEU A 295 -59.15 44.00 6.04
CA LEU A 295 -57.81 43.61 5.65
C LEU A 295 -56.75 44.27 6.54
N VAL A 296 -55.79 43.47 6.99
CA VAL A 296 -54.54 43.93 7.61
C VAL A 296 -53.35 43.30 6.87
N LEU A 297 -52.54 44.15 6.25
CA LEU A 297 -51.34 43.80 5.46
C LEU A 297 -50.04 43.99 6.26
#